data_AF-A0A5B8K5R7-F1
#
_entry.id   AF-A0A5B8K5R7-F1
#
_cell.length_a   1.000
_cell.length_b   1.000
_cell.length_c   1.000
_cell.angle_alpha   90.00
_cell.angle_beta   90.00
_cell.angle_gamma   90.00
#
_symmetry.space_group_name_H-M   'P 1'
#
loop_
_entity.id
_entity.type
_entity.pdbx_description
1 polymer ?
#
loop_
_entity_poly.entity_id
_entity_poly.type
_entity_poly.pdbx_seq_one_letter_code
_entity_poly.pdbx_strand_id
1 'polypeptide(L)'
;MNKYLQIQKEFQNEITKIIKEIFDNYDNVLELKIEEVNLLQREDNCVESSTALGFLIEEFLVNKLITKTKVNEGNYNKILVKRDSLKKTQNSSFDFYSYFNHHLFLVNIKSVLKNNDAVASINQLHKDYVLNYNENTKHFMLLKIFYTIQKSKIKINNIKSFFLEEVDFSKGYMSYEIEKSFNNAF
;
A
#
# COMPACT_ATOMS: atom_id res chain seq x y z
N MET A 1 19.68 -11.65 -13.53
CA MET A 1 18.64 -10.66 -13.16
C MET A 1 19.36 -9.37 -12.75
N ASN A 2 18.91 -8.19 -13.19
CA ASN A 2 19.54 -6.91 -12.82
C ASN A 2 19.49 -6.73 -11.28
N LYS A 3 20.59 -6.31 -10.64
CA LYS A 3 20.69 -6.08 -9.18
C LYS A 3 19.58 -5.16 -8.66
N TYR A 4 19.20 -4.15 -9.44
CA TYR A 4 18.09 -3.25 -9.11
C TYR A 4 16.74 -4.00 -8.98
N LEU A 5 16.40 -4.83 -9.97
CA LEU A 5 15.19 -5.65 -9.98
C LEU A 5 15.21 -6.75 -8.90
N GLN A 6 16.40 -7.25 -8.57
CA GLN A 6 16.56 -8.22 -7.49
C GLN A 6 16.20 -7.60 -6.13
N ILE A 7 16.73 -6.40 -5.85
CA ILE A 7 16.45 -5.66 -4.61
C ILE A 7 14.95 -5.32 -4.49
N GLN A 8 14.31 -4.96 -5.60
CA GLN A 8 12.85 -4.78 -5.66
C GLN A 8 12.09 -6.04 -5.22
N LYS A 9 12.40 -7.20 -5.82
CA LYS A 9 11.75 -8.47 -5.49
C LYS A 9 12.00 -8.91 -4.04
N GLU A 10 13.21 -8.71 -3.54
CA GLU A 10 13.55 -8.99 -2.14
C GLU A 10 12.71 -8.14 -1.18
N PHE A 11 12.66 -6.83 -1.40
CA PHE A 11 11.82 -5.92 -0.63
C PHE A 11 10.34 -6.30 -0.70
N GLN A 12 9.82 -6.55 -1.91
CA GLN A 12 8.43 -6.92 -2.16
C GLN A 12 8.02 -8.19 -1.42
N ASN A 13 8.88 -9.21 -1.44
CA ASN A 13 8.64 -10.47 -0.74
C ASN A 13 8.66 -10.27 0.78
N GLU A 14 9.65 -9.54 1.30
CA GLU A 14 9.79 -9.31 2.74
C GLU A 14 8.65 -8.45 3.29
N ILE A 15 8.30 -7.34 2.63
CA ILE A 15 7.19 -6.49 3.08
C ILE A 15 5.85 -7.24 3.01
N THR A 16 5.60 -7.99 1.92
CA THR A 16 4.37 -8.78 1.77
C THR A 16 4.27 -9.84 2.86
N LYS A 17 5.38 -10.49 3.21
CA LYS A 17 5.43 -11.45 4.33
C LYS A 17 5.06 -10.78 5.65
N ILE A 18 5.67 -9.63 5.97
CA ILE A 18 5.37 -8.89 7.21
C ILE A 18 3.89 -8.49 7.27
N ILE A 19 3.31 -8.05 6.15
CA ILE A 19 1.89 -7.66 6.07
C ILE A 19 0.98 -8.87 6.29
N LYS A 20 1.28 -10.01 5.66
CA LYS A 20 0.53 -11.26 5.87
C LYS A 20 0.55 -11.67 7.34
N GLU A 21 1.74 -11.68 7.95
CA GLU A 21 1.86 -11.96 9.39
C GLU A 21 1.09 -10.97 10.26
N ILE A 22 0.97 -9.70 9.86
CA ILE A 22 0.14 -8.72 10.59
C ILE A 22 -1.32 -9.15 10.55
N PHE A 23 -1.88 -9.44 9.37
CA PHE A 23 -3.30 -9.80 9.24
C PHE A 23 -3.62 -11.21 9.74
N ASP A 24 -2.69 -12.16 9.65
CA ASP A 24 -2.86 -13.51 10.18
C ASP A 24 -3.06 -13.51 11.71
N ASN A 25 -2.47 -12.56 12.44
CA ASN A 25 -2.75 -12.36 13.88
C ASN A 25 -4.20 -11.96 14.18
N TYR A 26 -4.97 -11.59 13.16
CA TYR A 26 -6.38 -11.22 13.24
C TYR A 26 -7.26 -12.19 12.44
N ASP A 27 -6.75 -13.37 12.07
CA ASP A 27 -7.43 -14.32 11.18
C ASP A 27 -7.92 -13.67 9.87
N ASN A 28 -7.20 -12.65 9.39
CA ASN A 28 -7.55 -11.82 8.23
C ASN A 28 -8.91 -11.10 8.36
N VAL A 29 -9.36 -10.82 9.58
CA VAL A 29 -10.64 -10.18 9.87
C VAL A 29 -10.45 -9.03 10.87
N LEU A 30 -10.89 -7.83 10.49
CA LEU A 30 -10.84 -6.64 11.33
C LEU A 30 -12.25 -6.21 11.73
N GLU A 31 -12.36 -5.63 12.92
CA GLU A 31 -13.58 -5.02 13.45
C GLU A 31 -13.36 -3.51 13.60
N LEU A 32 -14.35 -2.72 13.18
CA LEU A 32 -14.33 -1.27 13.38
C LEU A 32 -15.23 -0.92 14.56
N LYS A 33 -14.61 -0.69 15.72
CA LYS A 33 -15.30 -0.33 16.95
C LYS A 33 -14.95 1.09 17.38
N ILE A 34 -15.94 1.82 17.85
CA ILE A 34 -15.74 2.98 18.73
C ILE A 34 -16.31 2.59 20.07
N GLU A 35 -15.45 2.64 21.10
CA GLU A 35 -15.72 1.98 22.38
C GLU A 35 -16.03 0.49 22.12
N GLU A 36 -17.25 0.04 22.44
CA GLU A 36 -17.71 -1.33 22.21
C GLU A 36 -18.74 -1.45 21.08
N VAL A 37 -19.05 -0.34 20.41
CA VAL A 37 -20.04 -0.32 19.32
C VAL A 37 -19.36 -0.62 18.00
N ASN A 38 -19.75 -1.73 17.36
CA ASN A 38 -19.30 -2.05 16.01
C ASN A 38 -20.06 -1.19 14.98
N LEU A 39 -19.34 -0.31 14.29
CA LEU A 39 -19.93 0.63 13.34
C LEU A 39 -20.49 -0.03 12.08
N LEU A 40 -20.07 -1.26 11.78
CA LEU A 40 -20.55 -2.05 10.65
C LEU A 40 -21.72 -2.97 11.04
N GLN A 41 -22.17 -2.93 12.30
CA GLN A 41 -23.20 -3.85 12.82
C GLN A 41 -24.59 -3.60 12.22
N ARG A 42 -24.91 -2.35 11.89
CA ARG A 42 -26.20 -1.98 11.33
C ARG A 42 -26.22 -2.21 9.82
N GLU A 43 -27.30 -2.81 9.30
CA GLU A 43 -27.48 -3.05 7.86
C GLU A 43 -27.52 -1.75 7.03
N ASP A 44 -27.95 -0.64 7.63
CA ASP A 44 -28.06 0.67 6.99
C ASP A 44 -26.85 1.60 7.28
N ASN A 45 -25.70 1.05 7.68
CA ASN A 45 -24.56 1.88 8.01
C ASN A 45 -23.95 2.56 6.76
N CYS A 46 -23.71 3.86 6.84
CA CYS A 46 -23.11 4.63 5.75
C CYS A 46 -21.59 4.42 5.62
N VAL A 47 -20.97 3.67 6.54
CA VAL A 47 -19.51 3.50 6.61
C VAL A 47 -19.03 2.46 5.61
N GLU A 48 -19.84 1.44 5.33
CA GLU A 48 -19.52 0.36 4.38
C GLU A 48 -19.16 0.85 2.98
N SER A 49 -19.87 1.87 2.48
CA SER A 49 -19.63 2.47 1.17
C SER A 49 -18.65 3.65 1.21
N SER A 50 -18.13 4.00 2.38
CA SER A 50 -17.28 5.18 2.54
C SER A 50 -15.83 4.89 2.17
N THR A 51 -15.21 5.80 1.43
CA THR A 51 -13.75 5.81 1.20
C THR A 51 -12.97 5.89 2.51
N ALA A 52 -13.59 6.41 3.58
CA ALA A 52 -13.01 6.45 4.92
C ALA A 52 -12.60 5.07 5.44
N LEU A 53 -13.34 4.00 5.08
CA LEU A 53 -13.00 2.66 5.51
C LEU A 53 -11.66 2.19 4.92
N GLY A 54 -11.41 2.53 3.65
CA GLY A 54 -10.13 2.26 2.99
C GLY A 54 -8.98 2.98 3.68
N PHE A 55 -9.17 4.26 4.02
CA PHE A 55 -8.19 5.05 4.78
C PHE A 55 -7.91 4.46 6.17
N LEU A 56 -8.93 3.96 6.88
CA LEU A 56 -8.73 3.33 8.18
C LEU A 56 -7.90 2.05 8.10
N ILE A 57 -8.11 1.23 7.06
CA ILE A 57 -7.31 0.02 6.81
C ILE A 57 -5.86 0.40 6.47
N GLU A 58 -5.66 1.40 5.62
CA GLU A 58 -4.33 1.94 5.26
C GLU A 58 -3.59 2.42 6.51
N GLU A 59 -4.23 3.27 7.32
CA GLU A 59 -3.67 3.80 8.56
C GLU A 59 -3.37 2.70 9.60
N PHE A 60 -4.28 1.76 9.77
CA PHE A 60 -4.07 0.60 10.64
C PHE A 60 -2.81 -0.17 10.23
N LEU A 61 -2.67 -0.49 8.94
CA LEU A 61 -1.54 -1.28 8.46
C LEU A 61 -0.22 -0.53 8.64
N VAL A 62 -0.15 0.75 8.27
CA VAL A 62 1.08 1.54 8.41
C VAL A 62 1.52 1.58 9.87
N ASN A 63 0.60 1.80 10.81
CA ASN A 63 0.94 1.85 12.24
C ASN A 63 1.44 0.49 12.76
N LYS A 64 0.87 -0.62 12.29
CA LYS A 64 1.36 -1.97 12.61
C LYS A 64 2.75 -2.22 12.01
N LEU A 65 2.99 -1.81 10.77
CA LEU A 65 4.28 -1.92 10.10
C LEU A 65 5.38 -1.15 10.84
N ILE A 66 5.12 0.11 11.20
CA ILE A 66 6.07 0.92 11.99
C ILE A 66 6.43 0.20 13.29
N THR A 67 5.42 -0.28 14.01
CA THR A 67 5.62 -0.95 15.31
C THR A 67 6.44 -2.24 15.14
N LYS A 68 6.08 -3.07 14.15
CA LYS A 68 6.72 -4.37 13.92
C LYS A 68 8.14 -4.26 13.37
N THR A 69 8.44 -3.23 12.59
CA THR A 69 9.75 -3.04 11.95
C THR A 69 10.71 -2.17 12.76
N LYS A 70 10.25 -1.51 13.84
CA LYS A 70 11.09 -0.66 14.70
C LYS A 70 12.32 -1.39 15.27
N VAL A 71 12.21 -2.70 15.52
CA VAL A 71 13.33 -3.55 15.98
C VAL A 71 14.53 -3.56 15.00
N ASN A 72 14.31 -3.21 13.74
CA ASN A 72 15.34 -3.17 12.69
C ASN A 72 16.07 -1.82 12.61
N GLU A 73 15.82 -0.90 13.55
CA GLU A 73 16.48 0.41 13.55
C GLU A 73 18.01 0.29 13.56
N GLY A 74 18.67 1.01 12.64
CA GLY A 74 20.12 0.93 12.43
C GLY A 74 20.59 -0.20 11.51
N ASN A 75 19.73 -1.13 11.09
CA ASN A 75 20.06 -2.19 10.16
C ASN A 75 19.50 -1.92 8.75
N TYR A 76 20.35 -1.41 7.86
CA TYR A 76 19.96 -1.07 6.48
C TYR A 76 19.61 -2.28 5.60
N ASN A 77 19.90 -3.51 6.03
CA ASN A 77 19.56 -4.75 5.30
C ASN A 77 18.22 -5.35 5.74
N LYS A 78 17.46 -4.62 6.58
CA LYS A 78 16.16 -5.03 7.08
C LYS A 78 15.15 -3.91 6.85
N ILE A 79 13.91 -4.29 6.56
CA ILE A 79 12.86 -3.29 6.36
C ILE A 79 12.62 -2.53 7.66
N LEU A 80 12.72 -1.21 7.57
CA LEU A 80 12.32 -0.26 8.60
C LEU A 80 11.33 0.73 7.99
N VAL A 81 10.08 0.70 8.45
CA VAL A 81 9.02 1.57 7.94
C VAL A 81 9.00 2.88 8.73
N LYS A 82 9.01 4.01 8.00
CA LYS A 82 8.93 5.36 8.54
C LYS A 82 7.88 6.18 7.79
N ARG A 83 7.28 7.15 8.49
CA ARG A 83 6.46 8.20 7.87
C ARG A 83 7.30 9.45 7.67
N ASP A 84 7.00 10.18 6.61
CA ASP A 84 7.59 11.50 6.42
C ASP A 84 6.91 12.48 7.39
N SER A 85 7.62 12.83 8.47
CA SER A 85 7.12 13.73 9.51
C SER A 85 6.96 15.17 9.03
N LEU A 86 7.56 15.53 7.89
CA LEU A 86 7.50 16.87 7.29
C LEU A 86 6.35 17.01 6.28
N LYS A 87 5.74 15.91 5.82
CA LYS A 87 4.65 15.91 4.84
C LYS A 87 3.36 15.40 5.46
N LYS A 88 2.80 16.22 6.36
CA LYS A 88 1.46 15.99 6.90
C LYS A 88 0.42 16.26 5.78
N THR A 89 -0.19 15.18 5.31
CA THR A 89 -1.61 15.08 4.91
C THR A 89 -2.12 15.43 3.50
N GLN A 90 -1.42 16.06 2.54
CA GLN A 90 -1.98 16.17 1.15
C GLN A 90 -0.98 16.16 -0.02
N ASN A 91 0.33 16.24 0.25
CA ASN A 91 1.34 16.48 -0.80
C ASN A 91 2.36 15.34 -1.00
N SER A 92 2.17 14.18 -0.38
CA SER A 92 2.96 12.98 -0.67
C SER A 92 2.10 11.91 -1.33
N SER A 93 2.56 11.39 -2.46
CA SER A 93 1.95 10.29 -3.18
C SER A 93 2.15 8.92 -2.51
N PHE A 94 2.91 8.85 -1.41
CA PHE A 94 3.19 7.63 -0.67
C PHE A 94 2.73 7.74 0.78
N ASP A 95 2.37 6.60 1.37
CA ASP A 95 1.86 6.48 2.74
C ASP A 95 2.99 6.22 3.75
N PHE A 96 4.06 5.55 3.29
CA PHE A 96 5.29 5.37 4.06
C PHE A 96 6.52 5.23 3.15
N TYR A 97 7.70 5.30 3.75
CA TYR A 97 8.96 4.96 3.08
C TYR A 97 9.80 3.99 3.91
N SER A 98 10.75 3.34 3.25
CA SER A 98 11.73 2.46 3.89
C SER A 98 13.10 2.56 3.20
N TYR A 99 14.16 2.45 4.00
CA TYR A 99 15.51 2.24 3.50
C TYR A 99 15.84 0.76 3.62
N PHE A 100 16.14 0.11 2.51
CA PHE A 100 16.46 -1.31 2.46
C PHE A 100 17.56 -1.56 1.42
N ASN A 101 18.62 -2.26 1.81
CA ASN A 101 19.82 -2.50 1.00
C ASN A 101 20.38 -1.22 0.35
N HIS A 102 20.38 -0.10 1.09
CA HIS A 102 20.77 1.25 0.64
C HIS A 102 19.89 1.89 -0.45
N HIS A 103 18.72 1.30 -0.74
CA HIS A 103 17.74 1.84 -1.66
C HIS A 103 16.57 2.47 -0.89
N LEU A 104 16.01 3.55 -1.44
CA LEU A 104 14.82 4.21 -0.91
C LEU A 104 13.58 3.63 -1.58
N PHE A 105 12.70 3.03 -0.79
CA PHE A 105 11.40 2.55 -1.21
C PHE A 105 10.31 3.51 -0.75
N LEU A 106 9.54 4.02 -1.70
CA LEU A 106 8.36 4.84 -1.47
C LEU A 106 7.14 3.97 -1.73
N VAL A 107 6.27 3.79 -0.73
CA VAL A 107 5.16 2.85 -0.82
C VAL A 107 3.84 3.58 -0.64
N ASN A 108 2.98 3.46 -1.64
CA ASN A 108 1.59 3.86 -1.56
C ASN A 108 0.71 2.64 -1.31
N ILE A 109 -0.16 2.70 -0.32
CA ILE A 109 -1.15 1.70 0.01
C ILE A 109 -2.50 2.16 -0.52
N LYS A 110 -3.24 1.25 -1.16
CA LYS A 110 -4.62 1.49 -1.59
C LYS A 110 -5.50 0.33 -1.17
N SER A 111 -6.46 0.61 -0.29
CA SER A 111 -7.48 -0.34 0.11
C SER A 111 -8.62 -0.35 -0.90
N VAL A 112 -9.02 -1.53 -1.35
CA VAL A 112 -9.99 -1.72 -2.43
C VAL A 112 -11.14 -2.59 -1.96
N LEU A 113 -12.35 -2.00 -1.89
CA LEU A 113 -13.59 -2.70 -1.54
C LEU A 113 -14.12 -3.48 -2.75
N LYS A 114 -13.99 -4.81 -2.74
CA LYS A 114 -14.22 -5.70 -3.91
C LYS A 114 -13.40 -5.28 -5.14
N ASN A 115 -13.41 -6.04 -6.24
CA ASN A 115 -12.67 -5.70 -7.47
C ASN A 115 -13.18 -4.37 -8.04
N ASN A 116 -12.61 -3.26 -7.58
CA ASN A 116 -12.88 -1.94 -8.12
C ASN A 116 -11.56 -1.38 -8.64
N ASP A 117 -11.51 -1.12 -9.94
CA ASP A 117 -10.28 -0.84 -10.70
C ASP A 117 -9.90 0.64 -10.71
N ALA A 118 -10.35 1.40 -9.70
CA ALA A 118 -10.11 2.83 -9.63
C ALA A 118 -8.63 3.14 -9.33
N VAL A 119 -7.81 3.20 -10.38
CA VAL A 119 -6.43 3.70 -10.32
C VAL A 119 -6.42 5.22 -10.46
N ALA A 120 -7.05 5.92 -9.51
CA ALA A 120 -7.04 7.37 -9.47
C ALA A 120 -5.85 7.85 -8.62
N SER A 121 -4.62 7.82 -9.19
CA SER A 121 -3.47 8.62 -8.71
C SER A 121 -2.18 8.53 -9.57
N ILE A 122 -2.14 7.84 -10.72
CA ILE A 122 -0.89 7.66 -11.50
C ILE A 122 -0.17 8.98 -11.82
N ASN A 123 -0.91 10.05 -12.13
CA ASN A 123 -0.31 11.35 -12.45
C ASN A 123 0.39 12.02 -11.27
N GLN A 124 -0.15 11.90 -10.05
CA GLN A 124 0.51 12.45 -8.87
C GLN A 124 1.70 11.57 -8.45
N LEU A 125 1.56 10.24 -8.58
CA LEU A 125 2.63 9.27 -8.36
C LEU A 125 3.83 9.54 -9.30
N HIS A 126 3.56 9.73 -10.60
CA HIS A 126 4.59 10.05 -11.58
C HIS A 126 5.25 11.41 -11.33
N LYS A 127 4.46 12.45 -10.99
CA LYS A 127 5.01 13.77 -10.64
C LYS A 127 5.96 13.67 -9.45
N ASP A 128 5.56 12.97 -8.39
CA ASP A 128 6.39 12.82 -7.19
C ASP A 128 7.63 11.94 -7.44
N TYR A 129 7.52 10.93 -8.32
CA TYR A 129 8.63 10.07 -8.73
C TYR A 129 9.68 10.85 -9.52
N VAL A 130 9.25 11.67 -10.49
CA VAL A 130 10.13 12.43 -11.39
C VAL A 130 10.71 13.69 -10.72
N LEU A 131 9.97 14.36 -9.84
CA LEU A 131 10.35 15.67 -9.30
C LEU A 131 11.20 15.61 -8.02
N ASN A 132 11.24 14.48 -7.30
CA ASN A 132 12.10 14.37 -6.12
C ASN A 132 13.49 13.87 -6.53
N TYR A 133 14.44 14.79 -6.67
CA TYR A 133 15.85 14.51 -7.00
C TYR A 133 16.66 14.28 -5.71
N ASN A 134 16.97 13.03 -5.34
CA ASN A 134 17.96 12.73 -4.27
C ASN A 134 18.98 11.70 -4.79
N GLU A 135 20.18 11.69 -4.21
CA GLU A 135 21.34 10.86 -4.57
C GLU A 135 21.15 9.34 -4.41
N ASN A 136 20.13 8.90 -3.66
CA ASN A 136 19.85 7.47 -3.44
C ASN A 136 19.00 6.88 -4.56
N THR A 137 19.29 5.63 -4.94
CA THR A 137 18.44 4.83 -5.84
C THR A 137 17.03 4.67 -5.27
N LYS A 138 16.01 5.04 -6.05
CA LYS A 138 14.60 5.07 -5.61
C LYS A 138 13.79 3.98 -6.30
N HIS A 139 12.79 3.49 -5.57
CA HIS A 139 11.74 2.61 -6.08
C HIS A 139 10.38 3.11 -5.59
N PHE A 140 9.40 3.06 -6.47
CA PHE A 140 8.03 3.37 -6.10
C PHE A 140 7.16 2.10 -6.19
N MET A 141 6.55 1.72 -5.07
CA MET A 141 5.69 0.55 -4.98
C MET A 141 4.25 0.96 -4.68
N LEU A 142 3.31 0.38 -5.43
CA LEU A 142 1.89 0.38 -5.10
C LEU A 142 1.54 -0.93 -4.40
N LEU A 143 0.96 -0.85 -3.21
CA LEU A 143 0.47 -1.97 -2.42
C LEU A 143 -1.06 -1.91 -2.36
N LYS A 144 -1.75 -2.87 -2.96
CA LYS A 144 -3.21 -2.99 -2.92
C LYS A 144 -3.66 -3.99 -1.85
N ILE A 145 -4.60 -3.58 -1.00
CA ILE A 145 -5.25 -4.43 -0.01
C ILE A 145 -6.71 -4.62 -0.42
N PHE A 146 -7.05 -5.83 -0.86
CA PHE A 146 -8.41 -6.15 -1.26
C PHE A 146 -9.19 -6.62 -0.05
N TYR A 147 -10.35 -6.02 0.18
CA TYR A 147 -11.20 -6.38 1.30
C TYR A 147 -12.68 -6.46 0.92
N THR A 148 -13.44 -7.16 1.75
CA THR A 148 -14.90 -7.25 1.69
C THR A 148 -15.47 -7.03 3.06
N ILE A 149 -16.72 -6.61 3.13
CA ILE A 149 -17.44 -6.50 4.39
C ILE A 149 -18.38 -7.70 4.49
N GLN A 150 -18.23 -8.50 5.54
CA GLN A 150 -19.02 -9.70 5.79
C GLN A 150 -19.44 -9.73 7.25
N LYS A 151 -20.75 -9.83 7.51
CA LYS A 151 -21.32 -9.91 8.87
C LYS A 151 -20.71 -8.84 9.80
N SER A 152 -20.64 -7.60 9.33
CA SER A 152 -20.15 -6.46 10.12
C SER A 152 -18.66 -6.52 10.46
N LYS A 153 -17.88 -7.25 9.65
CA LYS A 153 -16.42 -7.33 9.76
C LYS A 153 -15.76 -7.06 8.41
N ILE A 154 -14.56 -6.49 8.47
CA ILE A 154 -13.71 -6.24 7.31
C ILE A 154 -12.85 -7.49 7.11
N LYS A 155 -13.12 -8.26 6.07
CA LYS A 155 -12.32 -9.43 5.70
C LYS A 155 -11.27 -9.01 4.68
N ILE A 156 -10.00 -9.22 5.00
CA ILE A 156 -8.87 -9.04 4.08
C ILE A 156 -8.79 -10.28 3.18
N ASN A 157 -8.92 -10.07 1.88
CA ASN A 157 -9.03 -11.16 0.91
C ASN A 157 -7.70 -11.43 0.20
N ASN A 158 -6.98 -10.36 -0.16
CA ASN A 158 -5.75 -10.48 -0.91
C ASN A 158 -4.88 -9.23 -0.75
N ILE A 159 -3.58 -9.39 -0.97
CA ILE A 159 -2.59 -8.32 -1.01
C ILE A 159 -1.83 -8.48 -2.31
N LYS A 160 -1.79 -7.40 -3.11
CA LYS A 160 -0.96 -7.35 -4.32
C LYS A 160 -0.01 -6.16 -4.22
N SER A 161 1.17 -6.28 -4.81
CA SER A 161 2.16 -5.20 -4.86
C SER A 161 2.79 -5.14 -6.24
N PHE A 162 3.12 -3.93 -6.69
CA PHE A 162 3.71 -3.70 -8.01
C PHE A 162 4.65 -2.50 -7.94
N PHE A 163 5.76 -2.55 -8.68
CA PHE A 163 6.63 -1.39 -8.85
C PHE A 163 6.22 -0.59 -10.09
N LEU A 164 6.37 0.74 -10.05
CA LEU A 164 6.12 1.56 -11.25
C LEU A 164 7.04 1.18 -12.41
N GLU A 165 8.27 0.75 -12.11
CA GLU A 165 9.23 0.31 -13.11
C GLU A 165 8.81 -0.99 -13.83
N GLU A 166 7.82 -1.72 -13.31
CA GLU A 166 7.22 -2.88 -13.98
C GLU A 166 6.13 -2.48 -14.99
N VAL A 167 5.75 -1.20 -15.03
CA VAL A 167 4.72 -0.65 -15.91
C VAL A 167 5.38 0.02 -17.13
N ASP A 168 5.06 -0.47 -18.32
CA ASP A 168 5.53 0.15 -19.56
C ASP A 168 4.73 1.42 -19.89
N PHE A 169 5.37 2.58 -19.72
CA PHE A 169 4.80 3.89 -20.07
C PHE A 169 5.13 4.34 -21.51
N SER A 170 5.88 3.56 -22.30
CA SER A 170 6.36 3.95 -23.64
C SER A 170 5.22 4.20 -24.64
N LYS A 171 4.01 3.70 -24.35
CA LYS A 171 2.79 3.98 -25.13
C LYS A 171 2.14 5.34 -24.85
N GLY A 172 2.70 6.13 -23.93
CA GLY A 172 2.59 7.59 -23.93
C GLY A 172 1.21 8.19 -24.22
N TYR A 173 0.11 7.62 -23.74
CA TYR A 173 -1.20 8.27 -23.69
C TYR A 173 -2.09 7.55 -22.67
N MET A 174 -2.56 8.32 -21.68
CA MET A 174 -3.70 7.97 -20.85
C MET A 174 -4.92 7.80 -21.75
N SER A 175 -5.24 6.55 -22.07
CA SER A 175 -6.52 6.16 -22.64
C SER A 175 -6.84 4.76 -22.13
N TYR A 176 -8.14 4.47 -22.07
CA TYR A 176 -8.91 3.32 -21.58
C TYR A 176 -8.27 1.91 -21.65
N GLU A 177 -7.14 1.71 -22.32
CA GLU A 177 -6.49 0.41 -22.52
C GLU A 177 -5.42 0.04 -21.48
N ILE A 178 -4.87 1.00 -20.71
CA ILE A 178 -4.04 0.66 -19.53
C ILE A 178 -4.90 0.03 -18.43
N GLU A 179 -6.17 0.43 -18.34
CA GLU A 179 -7.17 -0.33 -17.59
C GLU A 179 -7.08 -1.79 -18.02
N LYS A 180 -7.14 -2.12 -19.31
CA LYS A 180 -7.07 -3.51 -19.79
C LYS A 180 -5.76 -4.27 -19.57
N SER A 181 -4.58 -3.64 -19.58
CA SER A 181 -3.31 -4.34 -19.34
C SER A 181 -3.00 -4.53 -17.86
N PHE A 182 -3.46 -3.60 -17.01
CA PHE A 182 -3.72 -3.96 -15.62
C PHE A 182 -4.74 -5.11 -15.61
N ASN A 183 -5.82 -5.04 -16.43
CA ASN A 183 -6.90 -6.01 -16.42
C ASN A 183 -6.58 -7.44 -16.84
N ASN A 184 -5.47 -7.65 -17.54
CA ASN A 184 -5.05 -8.95 -18.04
C ASN A 184 -3.87 -9.53 -17.26
N ALA A 185 -3.32 -8.77 -16.31
CA ALA A 185 -2.46 -9.30 -15.25
C ALA A 185 -3.27 -9.66 -13.98
N PHE A 186 -4.60 -9.50 -14.03
CA PHE A 186 -5.51 -9.53 -12.88
C PHE A 186 -5.74 -10.88 -12.21
#